data_AF-A0A642C484-F1
#
_entry.id   AF-A0A642C484-F1
#
_cell.length_a   1.000
_cell.length_b   1.000
_cell.length_c   1.000
_cell.angle_alpha   90.00
_cell.angle_beta   90.00
_cell.angle_gamma   90.00
#
_symmetry.space_group_name_H-M   'P 1'
#
loop_
_entity.id
_entity.type
_entity.pdbx_description
1 polymer ?
#
loop_
_entity_poly.entity_id
_entity_poly.type
_entity_poly.pdbx_seq_one_letter_code
_entity_poly.pdbx_strand_id
1 'polypeptide(L)'
;KGKKMVLMNTLNTAELGRSLIACVDSDYDFLLQGATNTSRKINRNKYIFQTYTYAIENYHCFAESLHEVCVQATLNDRFILDFNAYLKRYSEIVYPLFLWNVWFYRQRDTYTFPMYDFHTYTALREISLKHPEHSLEALQHRVNQKLAELKKRFPGSVNQVNGLRSELKELGLVPETTYLYMQGHHVMDNVVMELLIPVCTALRREREQEIKRLAEHNEQFRNELTCYQNSQVNVEIMLKKNVAYKRLFHYDWLRQDIQEYLAKGE
;
A
#
# COMPACT_ATOMS: atom_id res chain seq x y z
N LYS A 1 -18.85 4.80 -7.44
CA LYS A 1 -19.73 5.97 -7.17
C LYS A 1 -20.69 5.76 -5.98
N GLY A 2 -21.10 4.53 -5.64
CA GLY A 2 -22.02 4.26 -4.50
C GLY A 2 -21.42 4.39 -3.09
N LYS A 3 -20.23 3.82 -2.82
CA LYS A 3 -19.60 3.86 -1.48
C LYS A 3 -19.45 5.28 -0.92
N LYS A 4 -18.90 6.21 -1.73
CA LYS A 4 -18.68 7.61 -1.34
C LYS A 4 -19.98 8.38 -1.07
N MET A 5 -21.07 8.03 -1.76
CA MET A 5 -22.39 8.62 -1.57
C MET A 5 -23.06 8.10 -0.29
N VAL A 6 -22.95 6.80 -0.01
CA VAL A 6 -23.42 6.20 1.27
C VAL A 6 -22.62 6.80 2.42
N LEU A 7 -21.29 6.85 2.32
CA LEU A 7 -20.43 7.49 3.31
C LEU A 7 -20.87 8.94 3.55
N MET A 8 -21.01 9.75 2.49
CA MET A 8 -21.44 11.15 2.61
C MET A 8 -22.81 11.30 3.28
N ASN A 9 -23.75 10.39 3.00
CA ASN A 9 -25.06 10.41 3.66
C ASN A 9 -24.92 10.03 5.13
N THR A 10 -24.21 8.95 5.46
CA THR A 10 -23.93 8.48 6.82
C THR A 10 -23.19 9.55 7.64
N LEU A 11 -22.20 10.21 7.05
CA LEU A 11 -21.41 11.27 7.68
C LEU A 11 -22.23 12.54 7.98
N ASN A 12 -23.37 12.72 7.33
CA ASN A 12 -24.28 13.85 7.56
C ASN A 12 -25.53 13.43 8.37
N THR A 13 -25.58 12.21 8.92
CA THR A 13 -26.72 11.78 9.74
C THR A 13 -26.69 12.41 11.13
N ALA A 14 -27.87 12.70 11.68
CA ALA A 14 -28.02 13.14 13.07
C ALA A 14 -27.68 12.04 14.10
N GLU A 15 -27.46 10.80 13.65
CA GLU A 15 -27.13 9.64 14.49
C GLU A 15 -25.63 9.43 14.70
N LEU A 16 -24.78 10.02 13.85
CA LEU A 16 -23.33 9.96 14.00
C LEU A 16 -22.92 10.61 15.33
N GLY A 17 -22.28 9.83 16.20
CA GLY A 17 -21.89 10.22 17.56
C GLY A 17 -22.97 10.06 18.63
N ARG A 18 -24.22 9.74 18.26
CA ARG A 18 -25.26 9.35 19.25
C ARG A 18 -25.34 7.84 19.42
N SER A 19 -25.33 7.12 18.30
CA SER A 19 -25.46 5.66 18.25
C SER A 19 -24.54 5.01 17.21
N LEU A 20 -23.77 5.82 16.47
CA LEU A 20 -22.95 5.37 15.35
C LEU A 20 -21.56 6.00 15.38
N ILE A 21 -20.54 5.17 15.16
CA ILE A 21 -19.18 5.57 14.82
C ILE A 21 -18.91 5.09 13.38
N ALA A 22 -18.21 5.90 12.59
CA ALA A 22 -17.81 5.55 11.23
C ALA A 22 -16.33 5.17 11.19
N CYS A 23 -16.02 4.04 10.54
CA CYS A 23 -14.66 3.62 10.23
C CYS A 23 -14.49 3.62 8.71
N VAL A 24 -13.51 4.37 8.20
CA VAL A 24 -13.39 4.64 6.75
C VAL A 24 -11.95 4.50 6.28
N ASP A 25 -11.76 4.12 5.02
CA ASP A 25 -10.47 4.32 4.37
C ASP A 25 -10.23 5.82 4.17
N SER A 26 -8.97 6.25 4.25
CA SER A 26 -8.61 7.66 4.13
C SER A 26 -8.85 8.19 2.72
N ASP A 27 -8.56 7.43 1.65
CA ASP A 27 -8.77 7.89 0.26
C ASP A 27 -8.14 9.28 -0.04
N TYR A 28 -6.98 9.56 0.57
CA TYR A 28 -6.29 10.88 0.68
C TYR A 28 -6.85 11.88 1.69
N ASP A 29 -8.06 11.71 2.24
CA ASP A 29 -8.67 12.72 3.11
C ASP A 29 -7.78 13.06 4.32
N PHE A 30 -7.06 12.08 4.87
CA PHE A 30 -6.01 12.35 5.88
C PHE A 30 -4.92 13.30 5.37
N LEU A 31 -4.39 13.11 4.15
CA LEU A 31 -3.34 13.99 3.61
C LEU A 31 -3.85 15.35 3.11
N LEU A 32 -5.14 15.45 2.76
CA LEU A 32 -5.73 16.66 2.23
C LEU A 32 -6.03 17.72 3.30
N GLN A 33 -6.05 17.35 4.58
CA GLN A 33 -6.08 18.28 5.73
C GLN A 33 -7.09 19.44 5.59
N GLY A 34 -8.29 19.16 5.08
CA GLY A 34 -9.36 20.15 4.92
C GLY A 34 -9.35 20.97 3.62
N ALA A 35 -8.49 20.65 2.66
CA ALA A 35 -8.50 21.23 1.31
C ALA A 35 -9.82 20.92 0.55
N THR A 36 -10.43 19.77 0.84
CA THR A 36 -11.76 19.39 0.34
C THR A 36 -12.79 19.46 1.47
N ASN A 37 -14.05 19.57 1.11
CA ASN A 37 -15.13 19.51 2.11
C ASN A 37 -15.18 18.14 2.79
N THR A 38 -14.87 17.07 2.06
CA THR A 38 -14.79 15.70 2.59
C THR A 38 -13.71 15.57 3.64
N SER A 39 -12.46 15.93 3.30
CA SER A 39 -11.35 15.83 4.25
C SER A 39 -11.55 16.69 5.47
N ARG A 40 -12.17 17.87 5.31
CA ARG A 40 -12.53 18.72 6.46
C ARG A 40 -13.54 18.04 7.38
N LYS A 41 -14.55 17.37 6.82
CA LYS A 41 -15.57 16.66 7.61
C LYS A 41 -14.99 15.44 8.30
N ILE A 42 -14.17 14.65 7.61
CA ILE A 42 -13.55 13.45 8.16
C ILE A 42 -12.55 13.83 9.27
N ASN A 43 -11.56 14.68 8.97
CA ASN A 43 -10.46 14.95 9.89
C ASN A 43 -10.84 15.77 11.13
N ARG A 44 -12.04 16.39 11.17
CA ARG A 44 -12.51 17.20 12.30
C ARG A 44 -13.60 16.55 13.13
N ASN A 45 -14.03 15.34 12.76
CA ASN A 45 -15.13 14.68 13.43
C ASN A 45 -14.62 13.55 14.32
N LYS A 46 -14.79 13.72 15.64
CA LYS A 46 -14.34 12.77 16.66
C LYS A 46 -15.04 11.39 16.61
N TYR A 47 -16.13 11.27 15.85
CA TYR A 47 -16.88 10.02 15.67
C TYR A 47 -16.53 9.30 14.36
N ILE A 48 -15.54 9.79 13.63
CA ILE A 48 -15.01 9.16 12.42
C ILE A 48 -13.57 8.75 12.69
N PHE A 49 -13.31 7.45 12.60
CA PHE A 49 -11.97 6.90 12.57
C PHE A 49 -11.62 6.56 11.13
N GLN A 50 -10.38 6.83 10.74
CA GLN A 50 -9.90 6.50 9.41
C GLN A 50 -8.58 5.76 9.48
N THR A 51 -8.24 5.04 8.41
CA THR A 51 -6.86 4.57 8.22
C THR A 51 -5.92 5.77 8.14
N TYR A 52 -4.73 5.69 8.73
CA TYR A 52 -3.70 6.72 8.52
C TYR A 52 -2.80 6.44 7.32
N THR A 53 -2.83 5.21 6.82
CA THR A 53 -2.48 4.85 5.45
C THR A 53 -3.64 5.20 4.49
N TYR A 54 -3.43 5.05 3.19
CA TYR A 54 -4.49 5.34 2.20
C TYR A 54 -5.76 4.50 2.41
N ALA A 55 -5.61 3.19 2.62
CA ALA A 55 -6.68 2.24 2.89
C ALA A 55 -6.16 1.01 3.65
N ILE A 56 -7.06 0.07 3.96
CA ILE A 56 -6.72 -1.20 4.62
C ILE A 56 -5.74 -2.07 3.81
N GLU A 57 -5.81 -2.04 2.48
CA GLU A 57 -4.89 -2.79 1.61
C GLU A 57 -3.43 -2.37 1.85
N ASN A 58 -3.18 -1.10 2.16
CA ASN A 58 -1.84 -0.60 2.44
C ASN A 58 -1.27 -1.19 3.74
N TYR A 59 -2.11 -1.41 4.75
CA TYR A 59 -1.69 -2.11 5.96
C TYR A 59 -1.32 -3.56 5.64
N HIS A 60 -2.13 -4.27 4.84
CA HIS A 60 -1.79 -5.62 4.40
C HIS A 60 -0.46 -5.69 3.63
N CYS A 61 -0.12 -4.62 2.90
CA CYS A 61 1.12 -4.47 2.14
C CYS A 61 2.36 -4.12 2.98
N PHE A 62 2.30 -4.19 4.31
CA PHE A 62 3.43 -3.82 5.17
C PHE A 62 4.70 -4.62 4.87
N ALA A 63 5.73 -3.93 4.35
CA ALA A 63 6.96 -4.52 3.81
C ALA A 63 7.62 -5.57 4.72
N GLU A 64 7.74 -5.30 6.02
CA GLU A 64 8.42 -6.19 6.98
C GLU A 64 7.73 -7.54 7.16
N SER A 65 6.48 -7.65 6.75
CA SER A 65 5.67 -8.86 6.89
C SER A 65 5.56 -9.68 5.61
N LEU A 66 6.01 -9.16 4.48
CA LEU A 66 5.81 -9.81 3.18
C LEU A 66 6.60 -11.11 3.03
N HIS A 67 7.76 -11.22 3.68
CA HIS A 67 8.50 -12.49 3.73
C HIS A 67 7.67 -13.59 4.38
N GLU A 68 7.10 -13.33 5.56
CA GLU A 68 6.25 -14.27 6.29
C GLU A 68 4.99 -14.64 5.49
N VAL A 69 4.41 -13.68 4.75
CA VAL A 69 3.30 -13.96 3.83
C VAL A 69 3.70 -15.00 2.77
N CYS A 70 4.91 -14.91 2.19
CA CYS A 70 5.44 -15.91 1.27
C CYS A 70 5.65 -17.26 1.96
N VAL A 71 6.20 -17.27 3.19
CA VAL A 71 6.41 -18.50 3.96
C VAL A 71 5.08 -19.21 4.21
N GLN A 72 4.06 -18.50 4.67
CA GLN A 72 2.74 -19.09 4.92
C GLN A 72 2.06 -19.58 3.65
N ALA A 73 2.27 -18.90 2.51
CA ALA A 73 1.70 -19.30 1.23
C ALA A 73 2.40 -20.51 0.58
N THR A 74 3.67 -20.77 0.94
CA THR A 74 4.52 -21.75 0.24
C THR A 74 5.12 -22.82 1.13
N LEU A 75 5.05 -22.68 2.45
CA LEU A 75 5.70 -23.55 3.42
C LEU A 75 7.23 -23.66 3.19
N ASN A 76 7.83 -22.57 2.69
CA ASN A 76 9.25 -22.44 2.42
C ASN A 76 9.74 -21.06 2.91
N ASP A 77 10.71 -21.05 3.82
CA ASP A 77 11.28 -19.87 4.48
C ASP A 77 12.55 -19.33 3.81
N ARG A 78 12.91 -19.85 2.62
CA ARG A 78 14.09 -19.40 1.90
C ARG A 78 14.00 -17.90 1.59
N PHE A 79 15.06 -17.18 1.93
CA PHE A 79 15.19 -15.76 1.62
C PHE A 79 15.57 -15.53 0.16
N ILE A 80 14.64 -15.02 -0.66
CA ILE A 80 14.86 -14.72 -2.09
C ILE A 80 14.99 -13.21 -2.37
N LEU A 81 14.21 -12.37 -1.68
CA LEU A 81 14.14 -10.93 -1.92
C LEU A 81 14.01 -10.17 -0.61
N ASP A 82 14.77 -9.08 -0.47
CA ASP A 82 14.59 -8.10 0.60
C ASP A 82 13.43 -7.14 0.25
N PHE A 83 12.22 -7.48 0.68
CA PHE A 83 11.04 -6.65 0.46
C PHE A 83 11.14 -5.25 1.10
N ASN A 84 11.83 -5.13 2.23
CA ASN A 84 11.98 -3.85 2.93
C ASN A 84 12.85 -2.89 2.12
N ALA A 85 14.04 -3.34 1.73
CA ALA A 85 14.94 -2.54 0.91
C ALA A 85 14.29 -2.18 -0.43
N TYR A 86 13.60 -3.13 -1.06
CA TYR A 86 12.94 -2.94 -2.34
C TYR A 86 11.80 -1.91 -2.26
N LEU A 87 10.87 -2.06 -1.30
CA LEU A 87 9.73 -1.14 -1.16
C LEU A 87 10.13 0.23 -0.64
N LYS A 88 11.19 0.31 0.19
CA LYS A 88 11.81 1.59 0.54
C LYS A 88 12.30 2.31 -0.71
N ARG A 89 13.09 1.62 -1.55
CA ARG A 89 13.62 2.21 -2.78
C ARG A 89 12.53 2.60 -3.77
N TYR A 90 11.53 1.74 -3.95
CA TYR A 90 10.32 2.05 -4.72
C TYR A 90 9.67 3.34 -4.24
N SER A 91 9.48 3.48 -2.93
CA SER A 91 8.81 4.63 -2.32
C SER A 91 9.59 5.92 -2.53
N GLU A 92 10.91 5.89 -2.36
CA GLU A 92 11.79 7.03 -2.62
C GLU A 92 11.71 7.51 -4.08
N ILE A 93 11.64 6.55 -5.03
CA ILE A 93 11.55 6.84 -6.47
C ILE A 93 10.24 7.56 -6.78
N VAL A 94 9.11 7.04 -6.28
CA VAL A 94 7.77 7.59 -6.61
C VAL A 94 7.42 8.84 -5.81
N TYR A 95 8.09 9.06 -4.67
CA TYR A 95 7.77 10.15 -3.73
C TYR A 95 7.64 11.54 -4.38
N PRO A 96 8.58 12.03 -5.20
CA PRO A 96 8.44 13.35 -5.78
C PRO A 96 7.23 13.47 -6.70
N LEU A 97 6.84 12.40 -7.40
CA LEU A 97 5.68 12.37 -8.29
C LEU A 97 4.37 12.24 -7.49
N PHE A 98 4.41 11.51 -6.38
CA PHE A 98 3.31 11.43 -5.43
C PHE A 98 2.96 12.82 -4.85
N LEU A 99 3.95 13.65 -4.52
CA LEU A 99 3.71 15.02 -4.06
C LEU A 99 2.91 15.86 -5.08
N TRP A 100 3.21 15.71 -6.38
CA TRP A 100 2.43 16.36 -7.43
C TRP A 100 0.98 15.87 -7.44
N ASN A 101 0.76 14.56 -7.29
CA ASN A 101 -0.58 14.01 -7.23
C ASN A 101 -1.38 14.57 -6.05
N VAL A 102 -0.81 14.57 -4.83
CA VAL A 102 -1.45 15.17 -3.65
C VAL A 102 -1.70 16.67 -3.85
N TRP A 103 -0.75 17.40 -4.44
CA TRP A 103 -0.90 18.83 -4.70
C TRP A 103 -2.11 19.14 -5.59
N PHE A 104 -2.25 18.45 -6.73
CA PHE A 104 -3.40 18.63 -7.62
C PHE A 104 -4.73 18.30 -6.93
N TYR A 105 -4.77 17.25 -6.12
CA TYR A 105 -5.95 16.91 -5.32
C TYR A 105 -6.29 17.99 -4.28
N ARG A 106 -5.28 18.62 -3.65
CA ARG A 106 -5.49 19.78 -2.76
C ARG A 106 -6.04 20.99 -3.52
N GLN A 107 -5.66 21.18 -4.78
CA GLN A 107 -6.23 22.20 -5.67
C GLN A 107 -7.62 21.83 -6.22
N ARG A 108 -8.15 20.65 -5.89
CA ARG A 108 -9.39 20.09 -6.45
C ARG A 108 -9.34 19.89 -7.96
N ASP A 109 -8.15 19.81 -8.53
CA ASP A 109 -7.92 19.47 -9.92
C ASP A 109 -7.68 17.95 -10.03
N THR A 110 -8.74 17.23 -10.40
CA THR A 110 -8.69 15.78 -10.60
C THR A 110 -8.57 15.40 -12.08
N TYR A 111 -8.20 16.34 -12.95
CA TYR A 111 -8.14 16.12 -14.41
C TYR A 111 -6.73 16.27 -14.98
N THR A 112 -5.91 17.16 -14.43
CA THR A 112 -4.56 17.43 -14.96
C THR A 112 -3.57 16.31 -14.67
N PHE A 113 -3.59 15.76 -13.47
CA PHE A 113 -2.78 14.60 -13.09
C PHE A 113 -3.61 13.65 -12.21
N PRO A 114 -4.61 12.97 -12.81
CA PRO A 114 -5.54 12.11 -12.11
C PRO A 114 -4.86 10.84 -11.58
N MET A 115 -5.52 10.15 -10.65
CA MET A 115 -5.01 8.92 -10.03
C MET A 115 -4.61 7.86 -11.07
N TYR A 116 -5.41 7.63 -12.11
CA TYR A 116 -5.10 6.61 -13.12
C TYR A 116 -3.84 6.95 -13.93
N ASP A 117 -3.56 8.25 -14.15
CA ASP A 117 -2.33 8.70 -14.81
C ASP A 117 -1.14 8.44 -13.88
N PHE A 118 -1.27 8.80 -12.60
CA PHE A 118 -0.25 8.48 -11.57
C PHE A 118 0.06 6.97 -11.49
N HIS A 119 -0.94 6.10 -11.52
CA HIS A 119 -0.75 4.64 -11.53
C HIS A 119 0.07 4.15 -12.72
N THR A 120 -0.14 4.74 -13.91
CA THR A 120 0.56 4.35 -15.13
C THR A 120 2.08 4.53 -15.01
N TYR A 121 2.51 5.57 -14.28
CA TYR A 121 3.93 5.85 -14.05
C TYR A 121 4.52 5.10 -12.84
N THR A 122 3.68 4.61 -11.92
CA THR A 122 4.11 4.03 -10.65
C THR A 122 3.90 2.52 -10.52
N ALA A 123 3.20 1.89 -11.46
CA ALA A 123 3.13 0.43 -11.56
C ALA A 123 4.53 -0.18 -11.78
N LEU A 124 4.78 -1.30 -11.10
CA LEU A 124 5.84 -2.22 -11.51
C LEU A 124 5.41 -2.98 -12.77
N ARG A 125 6.41 -3.47 -13.49
CA ARG A 125 6.24 -4.32 -14.67
C ARG A 125 7.02 -5.60 -14.40
N GLU A 126 7.46 -6.30 -15.44
CA GLU A 126 8.27 -7.52 -15.32
C GLU A 126 9.42 -7.38 -14.30
N ILE A 127 9.39 -8.24 -13.27
CA ILE A 127 10.42 -8.33 -12.25
C ILE A 127 11.25 -9.58 -12.46
N SER A 128 12.55 -9.40 -12.60
CA SER A 128 13.53 -10.48 -12.54
C SER A 128 13.99 -10.65 -11.09
N LEU A 129 13.82 -11.85 -10.51
CA LEU A 129 14.35 -12.13 -9.17
C LEU A 129 15.88 -12.16 -9.13
N LYS A 130 16.55 -12.31 -10.27
CA LYS A 130 18.02 -12.25 -10.35
C LYS A 130 18.53 -10.81 -10.32
N HIS A 131 17.76 -9.90 -10.91
CA HIS A 131 18.09 -8.48 -11.07
C HIS A 131 16.87 -7.60 -10.76
N PRO A 132 16.37 -7.61 -9.51
CA PRO A 132 15.19 -6.83 -9.12
C PRO A 132 15.41 -5.32 -9.34
N GLU A 133 16.65 -4.84 -9.22
CA GLU A 133 17.07 -3.45 -9.43
C GLU A 133 16.67 -2.88 -10.79
N HIS A 134 16.70 -3.67 -11.87
CA HIS A 134 16.37 -3.19 -13.21
C HIS A 134 14.94 -2.68 -13.31
N SER A 135 14.01 -3.31 -12.57
CA SER A 135 12.61 -2.88 -12.57
C SER A 135 12.43 -1.54 -11.83
N LEU A 136 13.24 -1.27 -10.81
CA LEU A 136 13.29 0.02 -10.11
C LEU A 136 13.96 1.10 -10.96
N GLU A 137 15.00 0.78 -11.73
CA GLU A 137 15.62 1.70 -12.69
C GLU A 137 14.63 2.10 -13.79
N ALA A 138 13.90 1.14 -14.34
CA ALA A 138 12.86 1.39 -15.33
C ALA A 138 11.72 2.26 -14.76
N LEU A 139 11.32 2.01 -13.50
CA LEU A 139 10.37 2.85 -12.78
C LEU A 139 10.90 4.28 -12.62
N GLN A 140 12.14 4.43 -12.15
CA GLN A 140 12.78 5.72 -11.95
C GLN A 140 12.84 6.54 -13.24
N HIS A 141 13.13 5.89 -14.38
CA HIS A 141 13.12 6.55 -15.67
C HIS A 141 11.73 7.09 -16.04
N ARG A 142 10.67 6.26 -15.93
CA ARG A 142 9.28 6.68 -16.20
C ARG A 142 8.84 7.83 -15.29
N VAL A 143 9.12 7.71 -14.00
CA VAL A 143 8.79 8.74 -13.00
C VAL A 143 9.50 10.06 -13.32
N ASN A 144 10.79 10.02 -13.67
CA ASN A 144 11.57 11.21 -14.01
C ASN A 144 11.06 11.90 -15.27
N GLN A 145 10.62 11.15 -16.28
CA GLN A 145 10.00 11.70 -17.48
C GLN A 145 8.73 12.50 -17.12
N LYS A 146 7.82 11.92 -16.34
CA LYS A 146 6.58 12.61 -15.93
C LYS A 146 6.86 13.81 -15.03
N LEU A 147 7.84 13.70 -14.13
CA LEU A 147 8.28 14.82 -13.30
C LEU A 147 8.82 15.98 -14.14
N ALA A 148 9.61 15.71 -15.18
CA ALA A 148 10.12 16.73 -16.08
C ALA A 148 8.97 17.42 -16.85
N GLU A 149 8.00 16.64 -17.33
CA GLU A 149 6.78 17.16 -17.97
C GLU A 149 6.01 18.10 -17.04
N LEU A 150 5.69 17.67 -15.80
CA LEU A 150 4.94 18.46 -14.84
C LEU A 150 5.68 19.74 -14.44
N LYS A 151 6.98 19.66 -14.17
CA LYS A 151 7.81 20.83 -13.83
C LYS A 151 7.88 21.85 -14.98
N LYS A 152 7.97 21.37 -16.22
CA LYS A 152 7.96 22.23 -17.41
C LYS A 152 6.61 22.90 -17.64
N ARG A 153 5.51 22.16 -17.42
CA ARG A 153 4.15 22.65 -17.62
C ARG A 153 3.67 23.58 -16.50
N PHE A 154 4.12 23.36 -15.27
CA PHE A 154 3.71 24.10 -14.08
C PHE A 154 4.90 24.67 -13.28
N PRO A 155 5.75 25.51 -13.89
CA PRO A 155 6.96 26.02 -13.24
C PRO A 155 6.64 26.82 -11.96
N GLY A 156 5.53 27.56 -11.95
CA GLY A 156 5.09 28.35 -10.79
C GLY A 156 4.66 27.51 -9.57
N SER A 157 4.32 26.24 -9.77
CA SER A 157 3.83 25.35 -8.71
C SER A 157 4.93 24.53 -8.05
N VAL A 158 6.14 24.48 -8.63
CA VAL A 158 7.25 23.63 -8.16
C VAL A 158 7.58 23.88 -6.69
N ASN A 159 7.66 25.15 -6.28
CA ASN A 159 7.98 25.51 -4.89
C ASN A 159 6.85 25.11 -3.93
N GLN A 160 5.59 25.25 -4.36
CA GLN A 160 4.43 24.85 -3.56
C GLN A 160 4.38 23.32 -3.38
N VAL A 161 4.63 22.57 -4.44
CA VAL A 161 4.71 21.09 -4.40
C VAL A 161 5.87 20.65 -3.48
N ASN A 162 7.03 21.31 -3.57
CA ASN A 162 8.15 21.01 -2.67
C ASN A 162 7.85 21.37 -1.21
N GLY A 163 7.08 22.43 -0.96
CA GLY A 163 6.65 22.84 0.38
C GLY A 163 5.82 21.77 1.10
N LEU A 164 5.07 20.93 0.35
CA LEU A 164 4.30 19.82 0.91
C LEU A 164 5.16 18.82 1.70
N ARG A 165 6.47 18.72 1.43
CA ARG A 165 7.36 17.79 2.14
C ARG A 165 7.35 18.01 3.64
N SER A 166 7.38 19.26 4.09
CA SER A 166 7.38 19.59 5.51
C SER A 166 6.01 19.33 6.12
N GLU A 167 4.93 19.73 5.44
CA GLU A 167 3.56 19.56 5.92
C GLU A 167 3.16 18.08 6.05
N LEU A 168 3.50 17.26 5.04
CA LEU A 168 3.11 15.85 5.00
C LEU A 168 3.98 14.99 5.92
N LYS A 169 5.21 15.43 6.24
CA LYS A 169 6.07 14.75 7.22
C LYS A 169 5.44 14.70 8.61
N GLU A 170 4.75 15.77 9.02
CA GLU A 170 4.00 15.81 10.29
C GLU A 170 2.83 14.82 10.33
N LEU A 171 2.37 14.35 9.16
CA LEU A 171 1.36 13.29 9.01
C LEU A 171 1.98 11.90 8.90
N GLY A 172 3.28 11.78 9.18
CA GLY A 172 4.06 10.54 9.08
C GLY A 172 4.47 10.17 7.65
N LEU A 173 4.19 11.03 6.65
CA LEU A 173 4.54 10.75 5.27
C LEU A 173 6.00 11.11 5.01
N VAL A 174 6.82 10.09 4.89
CA VAL A 174 8.25 10.18 4.58
C VAL A 174 8.57 9.45 3.27
N PRO A 175 9.64 9.84 2.55
CA PRO A 175 9.99 9.22 1.27
C PRO A 175 10.00 7.69 1.30
N GLU A 176 10.55 7.11 2.37
CA GLU A 176 10.81 5.68 2.54
C GLU A 176 9.54 4.83 2.63
N THR A 177 8.41 5.42 3.03
CA THR A 177 7.14 4.70 3.22
C THR A 177 5.99 5.30 2.41
N THR A 178 6.30 6.06 1.36
CA THR A 178 5.32 6.72 0.49
C THR A 178 4.26 5.75 -0.05
N TYR A 179 4.64 4.49 -0.37
CA TYR A 179 3.70 3.49 -0.88
C TYR A 179 2.50 3.22 0.05
N LEU A 180 2.65 3.42 1.37
CA LEU A 180 1.54 3.27 2.33
C LEU A 180 0.44 4.33 2.15
N TYR A 181 0.75 5.42 1.45
CA TYR A 181 -0.15 6.54 1.20
C TYR A 181 -0.68 6.57 -0.24
N MET A 182 -0.28 5.63 -1.08
CA MET A 182 -0.79 5.46 -2.46
C MET A 182 -2.05 4.60 -2.48
N GLN A 183 -2.82 4.64 -3.58
CA GLN A 183 -4.05 3.86 -3.67
C GLN A 183 -3.84 2.38 -3.33
N GLY A 184 -4.61 1.88 -2.36
CA GLY A 184 -4.48 0.52 -1.82
C GLY A 184 -4.48 -0.58 -2.88
N HIS A 185 -5.48 -0.61 -3.75
CA HIS A 185 -5.55 -1.61 -4.85
C HIS A 185 -4.37 -1.50 -5.82
N HIS A 186 -3.96 -0.29 -6.20
CA HIS A 186 -2.80 -0.12 -7.06
C HIS A 186 -1.51 -0.67 -6.42
N VAL A 187 -1.28 -0.36 -5.13
CA VAL A 187 -0.12 -0.86 -4.38
C VAL A 187 -0.17 -2.37 -4.24
N MET A 188 -1.33 -2.93 -3.89
CA MET A 188 -1.50 -4.38 -3.76
C MET A 188 -1.26 -5.06 -5.11
N ASP A 189 -2.00 -4.69 -6.15
CA ASP A 189 -2.08 -5.45 -7.40
C ASP A 189 -0.89 -5.16 -8.33
N ASN A 190 -0.39 -3.92 -8.39
CA ASN A 190 0.62 -3.50 -9.37
C ASN A 190 2.01 -3.24 -8.77
N VAL A 191 2.18 -3.48 -7.46
CA VAL A 191 3.48 -3.32 -6.80
C VAL A 191 3.80 -4.55 -5.96
N VAL A 192 2.97 -4.86 -4.96
CA VAL A 192 3.25 -5.95 -4.02
C VAL A 192 3.05 -7.32 -4.66
N MET A 193 1.92 -7.55 -5.34
CA MET A 193 1.66 -8.84 -5.99
C MET A 193 2.64 -9.12 -7.14
N GLU A 194 3.11 -8.10 -7.84
CA GLU A 194 4.18 -8.19 -8.84
C GLU A 194 5.49 -8.72 -8.23
N LEU A 195 5.73 -8.50 -6.93
CA LEU A 195 6.88 -9.06 -6.21
C LEU A 195 6.57 -10.45 -5.61
N LEU A 196 5.41 -10.60 -4.98
CA LEU A 196 5.03 -11.82 -4.25
C LEU A 196 4.84 -13.02 -5.19
N ILE A 197 4.22 -12.83 -6.36
CA ILE A 197 3.92 -13.92 -7.29
C ILE A 197 5.21 -14.60 -7.79
N PRO A 198 6.22 -13.87 -8.32
CA PRO A 198 7.48 -14.49 -8.73
C PRO A 198 8.20 -15.16 -7.56
N VAL A 199 8.28 -14.51 -6.39
CA VAL A 199 8.95 -15.08 -5.20
C VAL A 199 8.28 -16.38 -4.78
N CYS A 200 6.95 -16.40 -4.62
CA CYS A 200 6.22 -17.61 -4.25
C CYS A 200 6.36 -18.71 -5.30
N THR A 201 6.39 -18.35 -6.58
CA THR A 201 6.60 -19.31 -7.68
C THR A 201 7.98 -19.96 -7.58
N ALA A 202 9.03 -19.18 -7.28
CA ALA A 202 10.38 -19.70 -7.10
C ALA A 202 10.48 -20.61 -5.86
N LEU A 203 9.93 -20.19 -4.73
CA LEU A 203 9.89 -20.98 -3.48
C LEU A 203 9.16 -22.31 -3.67
N ARG A 204 8.03 -22.30 -4.40
CA ARG A 204 7.27 -23.53 -4.69
C ARG A 204 8.08 -24.50 -5.54
N ARG A 205 8.71 -24.00 -6.61
CA ARG A 205 9.56 -24.82 -7.49
C ARG A 205 10.76 -25.41 -6.75
N GLU A 206 11.40 -24.65 -5.88
CA GLU A 206 12.49 -25.13 -5.04
C GLU A 206 12.04 -26.30 -4.16
N ARG A 207 10.89 -26.15 -3.49
CA ARG A 207 10.33 -27.21 -2.63
C ARG A 207 9.93 -28.46 -3.42
N GLU A 208 9.35 -28.30 -4.61
CA GLU A 208 9.04 -29.43 -5.50
C GLU A 208 10.31 -30.17 -5.97
N GLN A 209 11.38 -29.45 -6.26
CA GLN A 209 12.68 -30.03 -6.63
C GLN A 209 13.34 -30.76 -5.45
N GLU A 210 13.18 -30.23 -4.23
CA GLU A 210 13.65 -30.87 -3.02
C GLU A 210 12.93 -32.20 -2.78
N ILE A 211 11.59 -32.22 -2.82
CA ILE A 211 10.77 -33.44 -2.73
C ILE A 211 11.23 -34.46 -3.77
N LYS A 212 11.47 -34.02 -5.02
CA LYS A 212 11.96 -34.90 -6.08
C LYS A 212 13.34 -35.50 -5.79
N ARG A 213 14.27 -34.74 -5.20
CA ARG A 213 15.60 -35.25 -4.83
C ARG A 213 15.55 -36.24 -3.67
N LEU A 214 14.64 -36.03 -2.72
CA LEU A 214 14.58 -36.82 -1.48
C LEU A 214 13.80 -38.11 -1.64
N ALA A 215 12.88 -38.19 -2.61
CA ALA A 215 12.09 -39.38 -2.85
C ALA A 215 12.96 -40.55 -3.34
N GLU A 216 12.87 -41.69 -2.66
CA GLU A 216 13.59 -42.91 -3.05
C GLU A 216 12.95 -43.57 -4.28
N HIS A 217 11.62 -43.49 -4.38
CA HIS A 217 10.82 -44.11 -5.42
C HIS A 217 9.67 -43.21 -5.91
N ASN A 218 9.14 -43.52 -7.10
CA ASN A 218 8.10 -42.72 -7.76
C ASN A 218 6.79 -42.60 -6.97
N GLU A 219 6.41 -43.62 -6.20
CA GLU A 219 5.18 -43.57 -5.39
C GLU A 219 5.32 -42.58 -4.23
N GLN A 220 6.45 -42.62 -3.51
CA GLN A 220 6.76 -41.65 -2.47
C GLN A 220 6.79 -40.22 -3.03
N PHE A 221 7.46 -40.02 -4.17
CA PHE A 221 7.50 -38.72 -4.84
C PHE A 221 6.09 -38.16 -5.12
N ARG A 222 5.20 -38.98 -5.69
CA ARG A 222 3.83 -38.55 -6.01
C ARG A 222 3.04 -38.21 -4.75
N ASN A 223 3.14 -39.05 -3.71
CA ASN A 223 2.44 -38.83 -2.45
C ASN A 223 2.89 -37.54 -1.76
N GLU A 224 4.21 -37.33 -1.62
CA GLU A 224 4.75 -36.12 -1.00
C GLU A 224 4.43 -34.85 -1.80
N LEU A 225 4.55 -34.90 -3.14
CA LEU A 225 4.21 -33.78 -4.00
C LEU A 225 2.72 -33.39 -3.87
N THR A 226 1.82 -34.37 -3.88
CA THR A 226 0.38 -34.11 -3.69
C THR A 226 0.08 -33.55 -2.30
N CYS A 227 0.67 -34.10 -1.24
CA CYS A 227 0.52 -33.57 0.12
C CYS A 227 0.99 -32.12 0.22
N TYR A 228 2.13 -31.79 -0.39
CA TYR A 228 2.66 -30.45 -0.43
C TYR A 228 1.72 -29.49 -1.17
N GLN A 229 1.31 -29.85 -2.39
CA GLN A 229 0.42 -29.01 -3.21
C GLN A 229 -0.93 -28.74 -2.52
N ASN A 230 -1.50 -29.73 -1.83
CA ASN A 230 -2.74 -29.57 -1.06
C ASN A 230 -2.58 -28.67 0.17
N SER A 231 -1.36 -28.50 0.68
CA SER A 231 -1.07 -27.66 1.86
C SER A 231 -0.71 -26.22 1.48
N GLN A 232 -0.52 -25.92 0.20
CA GLN A 232 -0.24 -24.56 -0.29
C GLN A 232 -1.48 -23.67 -0.18
N VAL A 233 -1.25 -22.36 -0.02
CA VAL A 233 -2.32 -21.37 -0.05
C VAL A 233 -2.00 -20.26 -1.04
N ASN A 234 -3.02 -19.69 -1.67
CA ASN A 234 -2.85 -18.53 -2.54
C ASN A 234 -2.28 -17.35 -1.74
N VAL A 235 -1.19 -16.75 -2.24
CA VAL A 235 -0.49 -15.65 -1.57
C VAL A 235 -1.37 -14.41 -1.41
N GLU A 236 -2.31 -14.15 -2.33
CA GLU A 236 -3.27 -13.06 -2.20
C GLU A 236 -4.19 -13.23 -0.97
N ILE A 237 -4.58 -14.47 -0.68
CA ILE A 237 -5.37 -14.80 0.51
C ILE A 237 -4.53 -14.58 1.77
N MET A 238 -3.27 -15.01 1.76
CA MET A 238 -2.35 -14.80 2.89
C MET A 238 -2.08 -13.31 3.13
N LEU A 239 -1.93 -12.53 2.06
CA LEU A 239 -1.76 -11.08 2.15
C LEU A 239 -2.97 -10.40 2.79
N LYS A 240 -4.20 -10.77 2.40
CA LYS A 240 -5.44 -10.22 3.02
C LYS A 240 -5.63 -10.65 4.48
N LYS A 241 -5.05 -11.78 4.90
CA LYS A 241 -5.05 -12.25 6.30
C LYS A 241 -3.88 -11.72 7.12
N ASN A 242 -2.94 -11.03 6.49
CA ASN A 242 -1.78 -10.48 7.16
C ASN A 242 -2.19 -9.40 8.17
N VAL A 243 -1.87 -9.64 9.44
CA VAL A 243 -2.14 -8.73 10.58
C VAL A 243 -0.87 -8.14 11.20
N ALA A 244 0.29 -8.36 10.58
CA ALA A 244 1.58 -7.88 11.09
C ALA A 244 1.70 -6.34 11.06
N TYR A 245 0.81 -5.67 10.31
CA TYR A 245 0.65 -4.22 10.30
C TYR A 245 0.37 -3.60 11.66
N LYS A 246 0.03 -4.40 12.67
CA LYS A 246 -0.08 -3.96 14.07
C LYS A 246 1.23 -3.37 14.63
N ARG A 247 2.36 -3.58 13.95
CA ARG A 247 3.67 -2.96 14.26
C ARG A 247 3.88 -1.60 13.57
N LEU A 248 3.02 -1.19 12.65
CA LEU A 248 3.12 0.11 11.99
C LEU A 248 2.72 1.22 12.96
N PHE A 249 3.46 2.33 12.93
CA PHE A 249 3.11 3.50 13.72
C PHE A 249 1.71 4.03 13.40
N HIS A 250 1.24 3.89 12.15
CA HIS A 250 -0.13 4.26 11.75
C HIS A 250 -1.21 3.47 12.50
N TYR A 251 -0.93 2.21 12.83
CA TYR A 251 -1.85 1.39 13.62
C TYR A 251 -1.85 1.83 15.08
N ASP A 252 -0.66 2.10 15.63
CA ASP A 252 -0.52 2.62 16.99
C ASP A 252 -1.17 3.98 17.17
N TRP A 253 -1.04 4.87 16.19
CA TRP A 253 -1.70 6.18 16.17
C TRP A 253 -3.23 6.01 16.20
N LEU A 254 -3.79 5.20 15.31
CA LEU A 254 -5.23 4.94 15.31
C LEU A 254 -5.71 4.34 16.64
N ARG A 255 -4.93 3.43 17.23
CA ARG A 255 -5.23 2.85 18.54
C ARG A 255 -5.22 3.92 19.64
N GLN A 256 -4.27 4.86 19.61
CA GLN A 256 -4.21 5.97 20.55
C GLN A 256 -5.44 6.87 20.42
N ASP A 257 -5.84 7.26 19.21
CA ASP A 257 -7.03 8.10 19.03
C ASP A 257 -8.31 7.42 19.54
N ILE A 258 -8.43 6.10 19.31
CA ILE A 258 -9.55 5.31 19.84
C ILE A 258 -9.51 5.31 21.38
N GLN A 259 -8.34 5.14 21.98
CA GLN A 259 -8.20 5.18 23.44
C GLN A 259 -8.55 6.55 24.01
N GLU A 260 -8.10 7.64 23.38
CA GLU A 260 -8.43 9.01 23.77
C GLU A 260 -9.92 9.30 23.65
N TYR A 261 -10.56 8.79 22.59
CA TYR A 261 -12.01 8.86 22.43
C TYR A 261 -12.75 8.15 23.58
N LEU A 262 -12.38 6.89 23.87
CA LEU A 262 -13.02 6.10 24.93
C LEU A 262 -12.80 6.71 26.33
N ALA A 263 -11.62 7.28 26.58
CA ALA A 263 -11.29 7.89 27.87
C ALA A 263 -12.11 9.16 28.16
N LYS A 264 -12.57 9.87 27.12
CA LYS A 264 -13.40 11.08 27.28
C LYS A 264 -14.84 10.77 27.66
N GLY A 265 -15.28 9.50 27.59
CA GLY A 265 -16.57 9.04 28.13
C GLY A 265 -17.80 9.70 27.50
N GLU A 266 -17.68 10.17 26.26
CA GLU A 266 -18.77 10.81 25.49
C GLU A 266 -19.55 9.81 24.64
#